data_AF-A0A2R6FSE3-F1
#
_entry.id   AF-A0A2R6FSE3-F1
#
_cell.length_a   1.000
_cell.length_b   1.000
_cell.length_c   1.000
_cell.angle_alpha   90.00
_cell.angle_beta   90.00
_cell.angle_gamma   90.00
#
_symmetry.space_group_name_H-M   'P 1'
#
loop_
_entity.id
_entity.type
_entity.pdbx_description
1 polymer ?
#
loop_
_entity_poly.entity_id
_entity_poly.type
_entity_poly.pdbx_seq_one_letter_code
_entity_poly.pdbx_strand_id
1 'polypeptide(L)'
;MTVRHDGITVEWLGYATLRFAGEETIVYTDPGRYGLLTGEYEPDTEGIGHPPGRDYRPEDADVVCLTHVHHYDSDGVERVAGEDTTVVAFEAIEDQVEDRDLPPLSSLPYDVVTVGDRDSITVGDIPIWTVPAYNEPNGPHTRPDGTPFHPEGFGCGFLVDVEGKRVL
;
A
#
# COMPACT_ATOMS: atom_id res chain seq x y z
N MET A 1 13.91 -6.67 -3.30
CA MET A 1 14.01 -7.85 -4.21
C MET A 1 13.28 -7.51 -5.50
N THR A 2 13.77 -7.92 -6.67
CA THR A 2 13.10 -7.63 -7.95
C THR A 2 12.75 -8.91 -8.69
N VAL A 3 11.52 -9.00 -9.18
CA VAL A 3 11.01 -10.09 -10.02
C VAL A 3 10.51 -9.49 -11.34
N ARG A 4 10.70 -10.18 -12.45
CA ARG A 4 10.15 -9.79 -13.77
C ARG A 4 9.25 -10.90 -14.27
N HIS A 5 8.04 -10.56 -14.65
CA HIS A 5 7.05 -11.51 -15.11
C HIS A 5 6.11 -10.85 -16.12
N ASP A 6 5.98 -11.44 -17.30
CA ASP A 6 4.97 -11.04 -18.30
C ASP A 6 4.93 -9.54 -18.65
N GLY A 7 6.10 -8.89 -18.72
CA GLY A 7 6.23 -7.46 -18.99
C GLY A 7 6.21 -6.57 -17.74
N ILE A 8 5.81 -7.11 -16.59
CA ILE A 8 5.78 -6.38 -15.32
C ILE A 8 7.06 -6.61 -14.52
N THR A 9 7.65 -5.53 -14.03
CA THR A 9 8.70 -5.56 -13.02
C THR A 9 8.09 -5.31 -11.65
N VAL A 10 8.27 -6.26 -10.74
CA VAL A 10 7.84 -6.16 -9.34
C VAL A 10 9.05 -5.94 -8.46
N GLU A 11 9.08 -4.84 -7.73
CA GLU A 11 10.11 -4.56 -6.73
C GLU A 11 9.51 -4.58 -5.33
N TRP A 12 9.96 -5.52 -4.52
CA TRP A 12 9.73 -5.48 -3.08
C TRP A 12 10.76 -4.57 -2.44
N LEU A 13 10.30 -3.41 -1.97
CA LEU A 13 11.12 -2.38 -1.34
C LEU A 13 11.28 -2.60 0.17
N GLY A 14 10.44 -3.45 0.76
CA GLY A 14 10.44 -3.81 2.17
C GLY A 14 9.06 -3.62 2.79
N TYR A 15 8.83 -4.23 3.96
CA TYR A 15 7.52 -4.28 4.61
C TYR A 15 6.39 -4.60 3.60
N ALA A 16 5.31 -3.81 3.57
CA ALA A 16 4.22 -3.89 2.60
C ALA A 16 4.46 -3.08 1.30
N THR A 17 5.63 -2.44 1.16
CA THR A 17 5.93 -1.60 0.01
C THR A 17 6.34 -2.43 -1.20
N LEU A 18 5.45 -2.49 -2.20
CA LEU A 18 5.70 -3.04 -3.52
C LEU A 18 5.59 -1.94 -4.57
N ARG A 19 6.40 -2.07 -5.62
CA ARG A 19 6.29 -1.32 -6.87
C ARG A 19 6.02 -2.30 -7.99
N PHE A 20 4.93 -2.09 -8.72
CA PHE A 20 4.60 -2.79 -9.95
C PHE A 20 4.78 -1.84 -11.12
N ALA A 21 5.67 -2.16 -12.06
CA ALA A 21 5.96 -1.30 -13.20
C ALA A 21 5.80 -2.07 -14.52
N GLY A 22 4.89 -1.57 -15.35
CA GLY A 22 4.83 -1.84 -16.78
C GLY A 22 5.73 -0.89 -17.59
N GLU A 23 5.45 -0.74 -18.88
CA GLU A 23 6.14 0.19 -19.78
C GLU A 23 5.72 1.66 -19.54
N GLU A 24 4.45 1.90 -19.26
CA GLU A 24 3.80 3.21 -19.10
C GLU A 24 3.06 3.35 -17.77
N THR A 25 2.73 2.26 -17.07
CA THR A 25 1.99 2.27 -15.80
C THR A 25 2.84 1.81 -14.62
N ILE A 26 2.89 2.61 -13.56
CA ILE A 26 3.62 2.36 -12.30
C ILE A 26 2.66 2.50 -11.11
N VAL A 27 2.57 1.42 -10.33
CA VAL A 27 1.70 1.33 -9.15
C VAL A 27 2.53 1.01 -7.92
N TYR A 28 2.26 1.70 -6.81
CA TYR A 28 2.82 1.37 -5.51
C TYR A 28 1.72 0.90 -4.55
N THR A 29 2.06 -0.04 -3.67
CA THR A 29 1.23 -0.38 -2.51
C THR A 29 1.94 0.05 -1.24
N ASP A 30 1.23 0.69 -0.32
CA ASP A 30 1.68 0.91 1.06
C ASP A 30 3.14 1.43 1.20
N PRO A 31 3.50 2.55 0.55
CA PRO A 31 4.88 3.05 0.58
C PRO A 31 5.27 3.63 1.93
N GLY A 32 6.52 3.39 2.35
CA GLY A 32 7.23 4.28 3.29
C GLY A 32 7.36 3.85 4.73
N ARG A 33 6.48 2.98 5.23
CA ARG A 33 6.35 2.73 6.68
C ARG A 33 7.71 2.46 7.35
N TYR A 34 7.90 3.06 8.53
CA TYR A 34 9.08 2.90 9.39
C TYR A 34 10.41 3.42 8.79
N GLY A 35 10.36 4.45 7.95
CA GLY A 35 11.58 5.01 7.34
C GLY A 35 12.18 4.09 6.28
N LEU A 36 11.38 3.20 5.69
CA LEU A 36 11.85 2.25 4.69
C LEU A 36 12.44 2.97 3.47
N LEU A 37 11.75 4.03 3.03
CA LEU A 37 12.14 4.81 1.85
C LEU A 37 13.09 5.97 2.19
N THR A 38 13.37 6.24 3.47
CA THR A 38 14.44 7.17 3.90
C THR A 38 15.77 6.45 4.14
N GLY A 39 15.74 5.12 4.27
CA GLY A 39 16.91 4.32 4.63
C GLY A 39 17.13 4.14 6.12
N GLU A 40 16.21 4.62 6.95
CA GLU A 40 16.29 4.56 8.41
C GLU A 40 15.69 3.26 8.98
N TYR A 41 14.97 2.49 8.16
CA TYR A 41 14.41 1.21 8.58
C TYR A 41 15.52 0.20 8.92
N GLU A 42 15.46 -0.32 10.15
CA GLU A 42 16.21 -1.48 10.60
C GLU A 42 15.23 -2.63 10.94
N PRO A 43 15.46 -3.87 10.44
CA PRO A 43 14.64 -5.00 10.82
C PRO A 43 14.70 -5.26 12.33
N ASP A 44 13.54 -5.37 12.97
CA ASP A 44 13.41 -5.62 14.41
C ASP A 44 13.60 -7.11 14.78
N THR A 45 13.54 -7.99 13.79
CA THR A 45 13.57 -9.44 13.97
C THR A 45 14.71 -10.07 13.17
N GLU A 46 15.67 -10.66 13.88
CA GLU A 46 16.76 -11.41 13.25
C GLU A 46 16.24 -12.58 12.40
N GLY A 47 16.78 -12.72 11.19
CA GLY A 47 16.46 -13.84 10.30
C GLY A 47 15.23 -13.66 9.42
N ILE A 48 14.46 -12.56 9.57
CA ILE A 48 13.43 -12.18 8.60
C ILE A 48 14.08 -11.39 7.46
N GLY A 49 14.02 -11.94 6.25
CA GLY A 49 14.68 -11.38 5.07
C GLY A 49 13.94 -10.19 4.46
N HIS A 50 13.95 -9.04 5.13
CA HIS A 50 13.53 -7.77 4.52
C HIS A 50 14.66 -7.18 3.67
N PRO A 51 14.34 -6.59 2.50
CA PRO A 51 15.25 -5.65 1.85
C PRO A 51 15.68 -4.56 2.85
N PRO A 52 16.95 -4.13 2.83
CA PRO A 52 17.36 -3.01 3.66
C PRO A 52 16.59 -1.75 3.24
N GLY A 53 16.33 -0.87 4.20
CA GLY A 53 15.87 0.48 3.88
C GLY A 53 16.84 1.17 2.94
N ARG A 54 16.33 2.02 2.07
CA ARG A 54 17.15 2.85 1.18
C ARG A 54 16.49 4.20 0.96
N ASP A 55 17.30 5.24 0.81
CA ASP A 55 16.85 6.54 0.33
C ASP A 55 16.31 6.38 -1.10
N TYR A 56 14.98 6.35 -1.22
CA TYR A 56 14.25 6.05 -2.44
C TYR A 56 13.14 7.07 -2.65
N ARG A 57 13.27 7.88 -3.71
CA ARG A 57 12.32 8.95 -4.09
C ARG A 57 12.26 9.07 -5.61
N PRO A 58 11.59 8.12 -6.29
CA PRO A 58 11.51 8.13 -7.74
C PRO A 58 10.46 9.11 -8.28
N GLU A 59 9.43 9.45 -7.49
CA GLU A 59 8.34 10.36 -7.87
C GLU A 59 7.67 9.95 -9.20
N ASP A 60 7.53 8.64 -9.41
CA ASP A 60 7.12 8.02 -10.68
C ASP A 60 5.80 7.24 -10.59
N ALA A 61 5.07 7.33 -9.49
CA ALA A 61 3.81 6.62 -9.33
C ALA A 61 2.70 7.24 -10.19
N ASP A 62 1.98 6.41 -10.94
CA ASP A 62 0.67 6.81 -11.48
C ASP A 62 -0.42 6.61 -10.43
N VAL A 63 -0.34 5.48 -9.70
CA VAL A 63 -1.28 5.12 -8.63
C VAL A 63 -0.54 4.68 -7.37
N VAL A 64 -1.00 5.15 -6.22
CA VAL A 64 -0.59 4.65 -4.90
C VAL A 64 -1.81 4.03 -4.20
N CYS A 65 -1.74 2.74 -3.88
CA CYS A 65 -2.79 2.02 -3.16
C CYS A 65 -2.46 1.93 -1.67
N LEU A 66 -3.41 2.29 -0.80
CA LEU A 66 -3.28 2.24 0.66
C LEU A 66 -4.28 1.26 1.27
N THR A 67 -3.79 0.13 1.78
CA THR A 67 -4.63 -1.02 2.19
C THR A 67 -5.38 -0.81 3.50
N HIS A 68 -4.71 -0.21 4.49
CA HIS A 68 -5.26 0.17 5.79
C HIS A 68 -4.29 1.05 6.58
N VAL A 69 -4.77 1.59 7.70
CA VAL A 69 -4.09 2.66 8.44
C VAL A 69 -2.72 2.26 9.03
N HIS A 70 -2.47 0.97 9.30
CA HIS A 70 -1.17 0.55 9.85
C HIS A 70 -0.05 0.64 8.82
N HIS A 71 -0.39 0.65 7.53
CA HIS A 71 0.56 0.80 6.44
C HIS A 71 0.64 2.22 5.90
N TYR A 72 -0.40 3.03 6.11
CA TYR A 72 -0.40 4.44 5.68
C TYR A 72 0.76 5.22 6.30
N ASP A 73 1.48 5.92 5.43
CA ASP A 73 2.60 6.81 5.74
C ASP A 73 2.60 7.92 4.69
N SER A 74 2.28 9.15 5.09
CA SER A 74 2.20 10.30 4.18
C SER A 74 3.54 10.63 3.56
N ASP A 75 4.63 10.49 4.32
CA ASP A 75 5.99 10.76 3.83
C ASP A 75 6.40 9.67 2.83
N GLY A 76 5.95 8.44 3.07
CA GLY A 76 6.03 7.34 2.12
C GLY A 76 5.38 7.64 0.78
N VAL A 77 4.12 8.09 0.83
CA VAL A 77 3.35 8.51 -0.36
C VAL A 77 4.08 9.65 -1.08
N GLU A 78 4.52 10.68 -0.35
CA GLU A 78 5.19 11.85 -0.93
C GLU A 78 6.45 11.50 -1.72
N ARG A 79 7.15 10.43 -1.33
CA ARG A 79 8.41 10.03 -1.97
C ARG A 79 8.21 9.29 -3.29
N VAL A 80 7.07 8.62 -3.48
CA VAL A 80 6.79 7.85 -4.70
C VAL A 80 5.84 8.59 -5.63
N ALA A 81 4.99 9.47 -5.10
CA ALA A 81 4.03 10.23 -5.88
C ALA A 81 4.69 11.38 -6.67
N GLY A 82 4.34 11.48 -7.94
CA GLY A 82 4.55 12.65 -8.79
C GLY A 82 3.36 13.60 -8.78
N GLU A 83 3.38 14.62 -9.64
CA GLU A 83 2.35 15.67 -9.69
C GLU A 83 0.96 15.14 -10.09
N ASP A 84 0.91 14.12 -10.96
CA ASP A 84 -0.33 13.55 -11.52
C ASP A 84 -0.76 12.25 -10.81
N THR A 85 -0.11 11.87 -9.70
CA THR A 85 -0.43 10.64 -8.98
C THR A 85 -1.82 10.68 -8.37
N THR A 86 -2.57 9.59 -8.51
CA THR A 86 -3.80 9.36 -7.74
C THR A 86 -3.53 8.39 -6.59
N VAL A 87 -3.94 8.76 -5.38
CA VAL A 87 -3.93 7.89 -4.20
C VAL A 87 -5.28 7.20 -4.08
N VAL A 88 -5.29 5.87 -4.13
CA VAL A 88 -6.48 5.05 -3.91
C VAL A 88 -6.40 4.42 -2.54
N ALA A 89 -7.26 4.83 -1.62
CA ALA A 89 -7.17 4.49 -0.21
C ALA A 89 -8.41 3.75 0.29
N PHE A 90 -8.21 2.75 1.15
CA PHE A 90 -9.33 2.14 1.85
C PHE A 90 -10.02 3.16 2.76
N GLU A 91 -11.35 3.26 2.68
CA GLU A 91 -12.12 4.33 3.32
C GLU A 91 -11.94 4.40 4.85
N ALA A 92 -11.83 3.26 5.53
CA ALA A 92 -11.72 3.21 6.99
C ALA A 92 -10.36 3.70 7.53
N ILE A 93 -9.41 4.07 6.65
CA ILE A 93 -8.18 4.76 7.05
C ILE A 93 -8.54 6.09 7.71
N GLU A 94 -9.49 6.85 7.15
CA GLU A 94 -9.86 8.20 7.62
C GLU A 94 -10.37 8.17 9.07
N ASP A 95 -11.03 7.09 9.48
CA ASP A 95 -11.54 6.95 10.85
C ASP A 95 -10.43 6.68 11.88
N GLN A 96 -9.21 6.35 11.44
CA GLN A 96 -8.15 5.82 12.31
C GLN A 96 -6.85 6.63 12.24
N VAL A 97 -6.76 7.65 11.40
CA VAL A 97 -5.56 8.49 11.27
C VAL A 97 -5.23 9.22 12.57
N GLU A 98 -6.23 9.69 13.32
CA GLU A 98 -6.02 10.42 14.59
C GLU A 98 -5.35 9.52 15.65
N ASP A 99 -5.80 8.27 15.78
CA ASP A 99 -5.22 7.29 16.72
C ASP A 99 -3.75 6.95 16.42
N ARG A 100 -3.26 7.33 15.24
CA ARG A 100 -1.91 7.06 14.76
C ARG A 100 -1.07 8.30 14.52
N ASP A 101 -1.56 9.48 14.91
CA ASP A 101 -0.93 10.78 14.65
C ASP A 101 -0.59 11.00 13.16
N LEU A 102 -1.46 10.50 12.27
CA LEU A 102 -1.30 10.60 10.81
C LEU A 102 -2.13 11.76 10.26
N PRO A 103 -1.69 12.42 9.18
CA PRO A 103 -2.51 13.43 8.51
C PRO A 103 -3.70 12.77 7.83
N PRO A 104 -4.90 13.41 7.83
CA PRO A 104 -6.06 12.86 7.14
C PRO A 104 -5.81 12.75 5.65
N LEU A 105 -6.44 11.77 5.00
CA LEU A 105 -6.26 11.52 3.56
C LEU A 105 -6.60 12.76 2.74
N SER A 106 -7.63 13.49 3.16
CA SER A 106 -8.08 14.74 2.53
C SER A 106 -7.07 15.89 2.57
N SER A 107 -6.00 15.79 3.37
CA SER A 107 -4.93 16.79 3.44
C SER A 107 -3.74 16.51 2.53
N LEU A 108 -3.71 15.33 1.90
CA LEU A 108 -2.67 14.99 0.93
C LEU A 108 -2.76 15.94 -0.29
N PRO A 109 -1.62 16.39 -0.86
CA PRO A 109 -1.61 17.30 -2.00
C PRO A 109 -1.82 16.60 -3.35
N TYR A 110 -2.50 15.45 -3.34
CA TYR A 110 -2.72 14.57 -4.50
C TYR A 110 -4.22 14.36 -4.71
N ASP A 111 -4.61 13.84 -5.88
CA ASP A 111 -5.97 13.34 -6.06
C ASP A 111 -6.16 12.09 -5.20
N VAL A 112 -7.15 12.10 -4.31
CA VAL A 112 -7.45 10.99 -3.42
C VAL A 112 -8.82 10.41 -3.73
N VAL A 113 -8.86 9.10 -3.98
CA VAL A 113 -10.09 8.32 -4.17
C VAL A 113 -10.19 7.32 -3.03
N THR A 114 -11.29 7.35 -2.29
CA THR A 114 -11.59 6.33 -1.28
C THR A 114 -12.42 5.20 -1.86
N VAL A 115 -12.16 3.98 -1.39
CA VAL A 115 -12.87 2.76 -1.81
C VAL A 115 -13.24 1.90 -0.60
N GLY A 116 -14.34 1.16 -0.71
CA GLY A 116 -14.70 0.07 0.19
C GLY A 116 -13.91 -1.20 -0.11
N ASP A 117 -14.25 -2.31 0.55
CA ASP A 117 -13.51 -3.58 0.46
C ASP A 117 -13.96 -4.53 -0.66
N ARG A 118 -14.93 -4.10 -1.49
CA ARG A 118 -15.50 -4.87 -2.62
C ARG A 118 -15.86 -3.99 -3.82
N ASP A 119 -15.10 -2.92 -4.03
CA ASP A 119 -15.33 -1.94 -5.09
C ASP A 119 -14.61 -2.30 -6.39
N SER A 120 -15.08 -1.69 -7.47
CA SER A 120 -14.46 -1.70 -8.79
C SER A 120 -14.48 -0.29 -9.36
N ILE A 121 -13.29 0.28 -9.56
CA ILE A 121 -13.11 1.63 -10.07
C ILE A 121 -12.13 1.65 -11.24
N THR A 122 -11.96 2.81 -11.86
CA THR A 122 -10.92 3.04 -12.86
C THR A 122 -10.32 4.41 -12.60
N VAL A 123 -8.99 4.47 -12.51
CA VAL A 123 -8.21 5.70 -12.36
C VAL A 123 -7.45 5.90 -13.65
N GLY A 124 -7.74 6.98 -14.39
CA GLY A 124 -7.28 7.11 -15.77
C GLY A 124 -7.75 5.92 -16.61
N ASP A 125 -6.80 5.16 -17.16
CA ASP A 125 -7.04 3.92 -17.91
C ASP A 125 -6.69 2.65 -17.09
N ILE A 126 -6.56 2.76 -15.76
CA ILE A 126 -6.13 1.70 -14.85
C ILE A 126 -7.32 1.15 -14.05
N PRO A 127 -7.89 -0.01 -14.42
CA PRO A 127 -8.87 -0.73 -13.61
C PRO A 127 -8.32 -1.19 -12.25
N ILE A 128 -9.09 -0.98 -11.20
CA ILE A 128 -8.75 -1.38 -9.83
C ILE A 128 -9.96 -2.05 -9.18
N TRP A 129 -9.71 -3.14 -8.43
CA TRP A 129 -10.69 -3.81 -7.61
C TRP A 129 -10.18 -3.96 -6.19
N THR A 130 -11.08 -3.94 -5.22
CA THR A 130 -10.75 -4.27 -3.83
C THR A 130 -11.33 -5.62 -3.43
N VAL A 131 -10.59 -6.30 -2.55
CA VAL A 131 -11.03 -7.54 -1.92
C VAL A 131 -10.93 -7.41 -0.40
N PRO A 132 -11.83 -8.03 0.38
CA PRO A 132 -11.76 -7.98 1.83
C PRO A 132 -10.46 -8.61 2.34
N ALA A 133 -9.79 -7.93 3.29
CA ALA A 133 -8.56 -8.43 3.92
C ALA A 133 -8.69 -8.32 5.45
N TYR A 134 -8.64 -9.47 6.13
CA TYR A 134 -8.79 -9.56 7.58
C TYR A 134 -8.18 -10.84 8.14
N ASN A 135 -7.94 -10.88 9.46
CA ASN A 135 -7.55 -12.10 10.16
C ASN A 135 -8.78 -12.89 10.63
N GLU A 136 -8.71 -14.21 10.50
CA GLU A 136 -9.77 -15.09 10.97
C GLU A 136 -9.86 -15.12 12.51
N PRO A 137 -11.06 -15.10 13.11
CA PRO A 137 -11.24 -15.30 14.54
C PRO A 137 -10.66 -16.64 15.01
N ASN A 138 -9.96 -16.63 16.15
CA ASN A 138 -9.18 -17.77 16.67
C ASN A 138 -8.07 -18.29 15.73
N GLY A 139 -7.65 -17.49 14.74
CA GLY A 139 -6.54 -17.80 13.84
C GLY A 139 -5.16 -17.49 14.43
N PRO A 140 -4.08 -17.59 13.63
CA PRO A 140 -2.71 -17.33 14.08
C PRO A 140 -2.41 -15.85 14.34
N HIS A 141 -3.26 -14.94 13.84
CA HIS A 141 -3.12 -13.49 13.96
C HIS A 141 -4.24 -12.90 14.84
N THR A 142 -4.35 -13.41 16.05
CA THR A 142 -5.32 -12.94 17.05
C THR A 142 -4.64 -12.66 18.38
N ARG A 143 -5.31 -11.87 19.22
CA ARG A 143 -5.00 -11.70 20.64
C ARG A 143 -5.20 -13.02 21.41
N PRO A 144 -4.73 -13.13 22.67
CA PRO A 144 -4.90 -14.34 23.49
C PRO A 144 -6.37 -14.75 23.72
N ASP A 145 -7.32 -13.82 23.60
CA ASP A 145 -8.76 -14.06 23.73
C ASP A 145 -9.44 -14.48 22.40
N GLY A 146 -8.67 -14.63 21.32
CA GLY A 146 -9.17 -14.99 19.99
C GLY A 146 -9.62 -13.82 19.13
N THR A 147 -9.57 -12.58 19.65
CA THR A 147 -9.95 -11.38 18.89
C THR A 147 -8.90 -11.05 17.81
N PRO A 148 -9.28 -10.92 16.52
CA PRO A 148 -8.38 -10.51 15.43
C PRO A 148 -7.60 -9.23 15.71
N PHE A 149 -6.32 -9.18 15.31
CA PHE A 149 -5.59 -7.90 15.25
C PHE A 149 -6.20 -6.99 14.20
N HIS A 150 -6.57 -7.55 13.05
CA HIS A 150 -7.26 -6.89 11.95
C HIS A 150 -8.60 -7.59 11.67
N PRO A 151 -9.72 -7.13 12.26
CA PRO A 151 -11.05 -7.74 12.04
C PRO A 151 -11.58 -7.46 10.63
N GLU A 152 -12.68 -8.13 10.25
CA GLU A 152 -13.41 -7.84 9.00
C GLU A 152 -13.79 -6.36 8.93
N GLY A 153 -13.58 -5.74 7.76
CA GLY A 153 -13.79 -4.30 7.55
C GLY A 153 -12.63 -3.41 7.97
N PHE A 154 -11.51 -3.96 8.46
CA PHE A 154 -10.34 -3.14 8.86
C PHE A 154 -9.46 -2.70 7.68
N GLY A 155 -9.46 -3.47 6.59
CA GLY A 155 -8.64 -3.19 5.41
C GLY A 155 -9.13 -3.93 4.17
N CYS A 156 -8.49 -3.63 3.04
CA CYS A 156 -8.69 -4.34 1.79
C CYS A 156 -7.37 -4.68 1.10
N GLY A 157 -7.40 -5.71 0.24
CA GLY A 157 -6.37 -5.93 -0.78
C GLY A 157 -6.74 -5.23 -2.08
N PHE A 158 -5.74 -4.85 -2.87
CA PHE A 158 -5.92 -4.19 -4.17
C PHE A 158 -5.49 -5.11 -5.30
N LEU A 159 -6.45 -5.45 -6.18
CA LEU A 159 -6.16 -6.03 -7.47
C LEU A 159 -6.09 -4.89 -8.49
N VAL A 160 -4.94 -4.68 -9.11
CA VAL A 160 -4.72 -3.57 -10.05
C VAL A 160 -4.35 -4.13 -11.42
N ASP A 161 -4.93 -3.57 -12.48
CA ASP A 161 -4.51 -3.87 -13.84
C ASP A 161 -3.33 -2.98 -14.23
N VAL A 162 -2.18 -3.60 -14.52
CA VAL A 162 -1.00 -2.94 -15.05
C VAL A 162 -0.82 -3.49 -16.47
N GLU A 163 -1.21 -2.68 -17.47
CA GLU A 163 -1.06 -3.00 -18.89
C GLU A 163 -1.63 -4.38 -19.31
N GLY A 164 -2.84 -4.69 -18.81
CA GLY A 164 -3.54 -5.95 -19.09
C GLY A 164 -3.09 -7.12 -18.21
N LYS A 165 -2.28 -6.86 -17.17
CA LYS A 165 -1.86 -7.85 -16.17
C LYS A 165 -2.42 -7.46 -14.81
N ARG A 166 -3.10 -8.39 -14.16
CA ARG A 166 -3.65 -8.17 -12.81
C ARG A 166 -2.63 -8.55 -11.76
N VAL A 167 -2.29 -7.59 -10.89
CA VAL A 167 -1.40 -7.77 -9.74
C VAL A 167 -2.19 -7.59 -8.44
N LEU A 168 -1.86 -8.39 -7.41
CA LEU A 168 -2.46 -8.38 -6.08
C LEU A 168 -1.36 -8.58 -5.04
#